data_AF-A0A7Z6MSD0-F1
#
_entry.id   AF-A0A7Z6MSD0-F1
#
_cell.length_a   1.000
_cell.length_b   1.000
_cell.length_c   1.000
_cell.angle_alpha   90.00
_cell.angle_beta   90.00
_cell.angle_gamma   90.00
#
_symmetry.space_group_name_H-M   'P 1'
#
loop_
_entity.id
_entity.type
_entity.pdbx_description
1 polymer ?
#
loop_
_entity_poly.entity_id
_entity_poly.type
_entity_poly.pdbx_seq_one_letter_code
_entity_poly.pdbx_strand_id
1 'polypeptide(L)'
;MGGGANLFRERVASDWRSAGDTVILLSFRVSSMQTFVEVRDRNGTYSCVLPDLNSFVDLLVQADLKEVFFNCAVSFPHPQSLRAFMLALKQRTRASLVVAIHEYFLVCPSHFLLDNKGQYCGIPSISRCNTCLSDHPDGFVSLTGERSIVRWREMWGELLHAADEVRCFSKSSCTLLERAYPGMGARAKLSPHYMTPLREVRIPKQPQQYLTIGVIGSISHHKGAGVLSSLAEAIHQVGAPVRIVVIGNVDAPCHSEVVTETGPYEQDDLPKIVEKHGISIAFLPSICPETFSFVAHEILSMKLPLICLDLGAQADLVRSLDAGYIATRQDGPSLLEDILAFDRSLHPLSLKVIS
;
A
#
# COMPACT_ATOMS: atom_id res chain seq x y z
N MET A 1 -9.12 -6.12 -6.26
CA MET A 1 -8.14 -5.28 -5.52
C MET A 1 -7.47 -6.11 -4.45
N GLY A 2 -6.33 -5.66 -3.93
CA GLY A 2 -5.75 -6.24 -2.73
C GLY A 2 -4.35 -6.85 -2.88
N GLY A 3 -3.56 -6.50 -3.91
CA GLY A 3 -2.22 -7.07 -4.18
C GLY A 3 -1.46 -7.57 -2.95
N GLY A 4 -0.84 -6.67 -2.18
CA GLY A 4 -0.05 -7.05 -1.00
C GLY A 4 -0.85 -7.71 0.14
N ALA A 5 -2.07 -7.24 0.41
CA ALA A 5 -2.92 -7.80 1.47
C ALA A 5 -3.40 -9.24 1.17
N ASN A 6 -3.63 -9.56 -0.10
CA ASN A 6 -3.99 -10.90 -0.55
C ASN A 6 -2.77 -11.81 -0.52
N LEU A 7 -1.61 -11.35 -1.01
CA LEU A 7 -0.36 -12.11 -0.90
C LEU A 7 -0.02 -12.47 0.55
N PHE A 8 -0.20 -11.52 1.48
CA PHE A 8 -0.05 -11.78 2.89
C PHE A 8 -1.06 -12.80 3.42
N ARG A 9 -2.35 -12.65 3.09
CA ARG A 9 -3.40 -13.61 3.48
C ARG A 9 -3.07 -15.03 3.01
N GLU A 10 -2.64 -15.18 1.75
CA GLU A 10 -2.27 -16.50 1.21
C GLU A 10 -1.07 -17.10 1.95
N ARG A 11 -0.08 -16.28 2.33
CA ARG A 11 1.06 -16.74 3.13
C ARG A 11 0.62 -17.24 4.51
N VAL A 12 -0.17 -16.44 5.25
CA VAL A 12 -0.69 -16.84 6.57
C VAL A 12 -1.53 -18.12 6.46
N ALA A 13 -2.40 -18.21 5.46
CA ALA A 13 -3.21 -19.41 5.23
C ALA A 13 -2.36 -20.65 4.92
N SER A 14 -1.28 -20.48 4.16
CA SER A 14 -0.33 -21.56 3.85
C SER A 14 0.45 -22.01 5.10
N ASP A 15 0.88 -21.06 5.93
CA ASP A 15 1.65 -21.34 7.15
C ASP A 15 0.80 -22.12 8.16
N TRP A 16 -0.43 -21.67 8.43
CA TRP A 16 -1.37 -22.37 9.32
C TRP A 16 -1.73 -23.76 8.80
N ARG A 17 -1.99 -23.90 7.50
CA ARG A 17 -2.25 -25.21 6.91
C ARG A 17 -1.05 -26.16 7.04
N SER A 18 0.16 -25.63 6.87
CA SER A 18 1.40 -26.41 7.05
C SER A 18 1.64 -26.82 8.50
N ALA A 19 1.12 -26.05 9.46
CA ALA A 19 1.09 -26.41 10.88
C ALA A 19 -0.01 -27.46 11.22
N GLY A 20 -0.87 -27.81 10.26
CA GLY A 20 -1.93 -28.81 10.41
C GLY A 20 -3.30 -28.22 10.74
N ASP A 21 -3.45 -26.89 10.74
CA ASP A 21 -4.71 -26.22 11.04
C ASP A 21 -5.67 -26.21 9.84
N THR A 22 -6.97 -26.18 10.13
CA THR A 22 -8.01 -25.86 9.14
C THR A 22 -8.15 -24.35 9.04
N VAL A 23 -7.99 -23.80 7.84
CA VAL A 23 -8.09 -22.37 7.58
C VAL A 23 -9.42 -22.04 6.95
N ILE A 24 -10.08 -21.02 7.49
CA ILE A 24 -11.37 -20.52 7.01
C ILE A 24 -11.19 -19.09 6.53
N LEU A 25 -11.41 -18.86 5.24
CA LEU A 25 -11.31 -17.55 4.61
C LEU A 25 -12.71 -17.01 4.34
N LEU A 26 -13.07 -15.91 5.02
CA LEU A 26 -14.26 -15.13 4.70
C LEU A 26 -13.88 -14.06 3.67
N SER A 27 -14.56 -14.03 2.53
CA SER A 27 -14.25 -13.08 1.45
C SER A 27 -15.52 -12.62 0.74
N PHE A 28 -15.42 -11.50 0.03
CA PHE A 28 -16.50 -10.94 -0.76
C PHE A 28 -16.16 -11.00 -2.25
N ARG A 29 -17.09 -11.51 -3.06
CA ARG A 29 -16.96 -11.55 -4.53
C ARG A 29 -17.74 -10.38 -5.12
N VAL A 30 -17.02 -9.34 -5.56
CA VAL A 30 -17.62 -8.13 -6.12
C VAL A 30 -18.47 -8.41 -7.37
N SER A 31 -18.04 -9.34 -8.23
CA SER A 31 -18.76 -9.63 -9.49
C SER A 31 -20.16 -10.22 -9.30
N SER A 32 -20.38 -10.99 -8.23
CA SER A 32 -21.68 -11.59 -7.89
C SER A 32 -22.33 -10.97 -6.67
N MET A 33 -21.70 -9.95 -6.06
CA MET A 33 -22.14 -9.30 -4.82
C MET A 33 -22.42 -10.28 -3.67
N GLN A 34 -21.61 -11.34 -3.56
CA GLN A 34 -21.81 -12.41 -2.59
C GLN A 34 -20.64 -12.55 -1.63
N THR A 35 -20.97 -12.71 -0.35
CA THR A 35 -20.04 -13.20 0.66
C THR A 35 -19.91 -14.71 0.51
N PHE A 36 -18.68 -15.21 0.53
CA PHE A 36 -18.39 -16.63 0.47
C PHE A 36 -17.34 -17.00 1.51
N VAL A 37 -17.35 -18.28 1.88
CA VAL A 37 -16.31 -18.89 2.70
C VAL A 37 -15.55 -19.88 1.85
N GLU A 38 -14.25 -19.93 2.10
CA GLU A 38 -13.37 -20.97 1.61
C GLU A 38 -12.72 -21.66 2.80
N VAL A 39 -12.94 -22.97 2.94
CA VAL A 39 -12.34 -23.82 3.95
C VAL A 39 -11.20 -24.59 3.30
N ARG A 40 -10.00 -24.48 3.86
CA ARG A 40 -8.80 -25.18 3.41
C ARG A 40 -8.28 -26.06 4.54
N ASP A 41 -8.20 -27.35 4.31
CA ASP A 41 -7.71 -28.32 5.28
C ASP A 41 -6.73 -29.31 4.62
N ARG A 42 -6.42 -30.41 5.32
CA ARG A 42 -5.60 -31.50 4.79
C ARG A 42 -6.25 -32.27 3.62
N ASN A 43 -7.57 -32.25 3.50
CA ASN A 43 -8.33 -33.00 2.50
C ASN A 43 -8.53 -32.19 1.21
N GLY A 44 -8.46 -30.86 1.28
CA GLY A 44 -8.54 -30.00 0.11
C GLY A 44 -9.05 -28.60 0.41
N THR A 45 -9.65 -28.00 -0.61
CA THR A 45 -10.27 -26.67 -0.54
C THR A 45 -11.73 -26.79 -0.94
N TYR A 46 -12.62 -26.26 -0.09
CA TYR A 46 -14.06 -26.24 -0.31
C TYR A 46 -14.55 -24.79 -0.23
N SER A 47 -15.44 -24.39 -1.14
CA SER A 47 -16.01 -23.04 -1.11
C SER A 47 -17.53 -23.07 -1.19
N CYS A 48 -18.16 -22.23 -0.38
CA CYS A 48 -19.62 -22.06 -0.38
C CYS A 48 -20.00 -20.58 -0.22
N VAL A 49 -21.16 -20.22 -0.79
CA VAL A 49 -21.77 -18.91 -0.56
C VAL A 49 -22.38 -18.92 0.84
N LEU A 50 -22.14 -17.87 1.61
CA LEU A 50 -22.77 -17.68 2.90
C LEU A 50 -24.05 -16.86 2.75
N PRO A 51 -25.21 -17.39 3.16
CA PRO A 51 -26.46 -16.63 3.13
C PRO A 51 -26.47 -15.52 4.19
N ASP A 52 -25.90 -15.79 5.37
CA ASP A 52 -25.84 -14.84 6.48
C ASP A 52 -24.63 -15.10 7.38
N LEU A 53 -24.11 -14.04 8.01
CA LEU A 53 -22.93 -14.14 8.91
C LEU A 53 -23.28 -14.68 10.30
N ASN A 54 -24.54 -14.59 10.75
CA ASN A 54 -24.93 -14.98 12.11
C ASN A 54 -24.91 -16.51 12.28
N SER A 55 -25.51 -17.23 11.34
CA SER A 55 -25.45 -18.70 11.27
C SER A 55 -24.01 -19.19 11.23
N PHE A 56 -23.13 -18.42 10.59
CA PHE A 56 -21.72 -18.75 10.52
C PHE A 56 -20.99 -18.56 11.87
N VAL A 57 -21.34 -17.52 12.64
CA VAL A 57 -20.85 -17.39 14.03
C VAL A 57 -21.26 -18.61 14.85
N ASP A 58 -22.51 -19.05 14.77
CA ASP A 58 -22.99 -20.18 15.56
C ASP A 58 -22.24 -21.48 15.24
N LEU A 59 -21.89 -21.69 13.97
CA LEU A 59 -21.04 -22.80 13.54
C LEU A 59 -19.62 -22.67 14.10
N LEU A 60 -19.01 -21.49 14.01
CA LEU A 60 -17.65 -21.26 14.47
C LEU A 60 -17.52 -21.31 16.01
N VAL A 61 -18.57 -20.95 16.75
CA VAL A 61 -18.61 -21.03 18.21
C VAL A 61 -18.62 -22.48 18.70
N GLN A 62 -19.19 -23.40 17.92
CA GLN A 62 -19.16 -24.83 18.23
C GLN A 62 -17.82 -25.48 17.85
N ALA A 63 -17.00 -24.80 17.04
CA ALA A 63 -15.67 -25.24 16.66
C ALA A 63 -14.62 -24.79 17.68
N ASP A 64 -13.46 -25.46 17.69
CA ASP A 64 -12.31 -25.07 18.51
C ASP A 64 -11.51 -23.94 17.83
N LEU A 65 -12.16 -22.78 17.64
CA LEU A 65 -11.56 -21.62 16.97
C LEU A 65 -10.41 -21.04 17.83
N LYS A 66 -9.19 -21.12 17.31
CA LYS A 66 -7.97 -20.68 18.02
C LYS A 66 -7.62 -19.22 17.79
N GLU A 67 -7.68 -18.78 16.54
CA GLU A 67 -7.25 -17.45 16.13
C GLU A 67 -8.16 -16.90 15.03
N VAL A 68 -8.41 -15.59 15.10
CA VAL A 68 -9.15 -14.81 14.14
C VAL A 68 -8.27 -13.68 13.67
N PHE A 69 -7.97 -13.67 12.37
CA PHE A 69 -7.14 -12.64 11.75
C PHE A 69 -7.97 -11.74 10.84
N PHE A 70 -8.18 -10.50 11.27
CA PHE A 70 -8.84 -9.47 10.45
C PHE A 70 -7.81 -8.84 9.51
N ASN A 71 -7.88 -9.22 8.23
CA ASN A 71 -6.92 -8.79 7.21
C ASN A 71 -7.31 -7.49 6.49
N CYS A 72 -8.57 -7.39 6.07
CA CYS A 72 -9.06 -6.30 5.22
C CYS A 72 -10.60 -6.34 5.18
N ALA A 73 -11.23 -5.17 5.14
CA ALA A 73 -12.68 -5.04 4.94
C ALA A 73 -13.06 -4.28 3.67
N VAL A 74 -12.09 -3.83 2.87
CA VAL A 74 -12.35 -3.20 1.58
C VAL A 74 -13.19 -4.13 0.71
N SER A 75 -14.17 -3.56 0.01
CA SER A 75 -15.16 -4.23 -0.85
C SER A 75 -16.33 -4.89 -0.14
N PHE A 76 -16.33 -5.04 1.19
CA PHE A 76 -17.54 -5.49 1.90
C PHE A 76 -18.56 -4.34 1.93
N PRO A 77 -19.77 -4.52 1.38
CA PRO A 77 -20.78 -3.45 1.29
C PRO A 77 -21.42 -3.10 2.64
N HIS A 78 -21.32 -4.00 3.62
CA HIS A 78 -21.91 -3.85 4.96
C HIS A 78 -20.82 -3.99 6.03
N PRO A 79 -19.91 -3.00 6.15
CA PRO A 79 -18.81 -3.03 7.12
C PRO A 79 -19.28 -3.24 8.57
N GLN A 80 -20.45 -2.71 8.93
CA GLN A 80 -21.09 -2.91 10.23
C GLN A 80 -21.40 -4.37 10.54
N SER A 81 -21.83 -5.14 9.53
CA SER A 81 -22.13 -6.57 9.68
C SER A 81 -20.84 -7.37 9.86
N LEU A 82 -19.78 -7.01 9.14
CA LEU A 82 -18.46 -7.60 9.32
C LEU A 82 -17.89 -7.28 10.71
N ARG A 83 -17.98 -6.03 11.17
CA ARG A 83 -17.59 -5.67 12.55
C ARG A 83 -18.36 -6.49 13.58
N ALA A 84 -19.68 -6.59 13.46
CA ALA A 84 -20.52 -7.37 14.36
C ALA A 84 -20.11 -8.86 14.37
N PHE A 85 -19.83 -9.44 13.21
CA PHE A 85 -19.32 -10.81 13.07
C PHE A 85 -18.00 -11.00 13.85
N MET A 86 -17.01 -10.12 13.66
CA MET A 86 -15.73 -10.24 14.37
C MET A 86 -15.87 -10.09 15.89
N LEU A 87 -16.68 -9.13 16.35
CA LEU A 87 -16.95 -8.94 17.77
C LEU A 87 -17.67 -10.15 18.39
N ALA A 88 -18.64 -10.73 17.67
CA ALA A 88 -19.34 -11.92 18.14
C ALA A 88 -18.40 -13.11 18.30
N LEU A 89 -17.46 -13.32 17.37
CA LEU A 89 -16.42 -14.34 17.51
C LEU A 89 -15.53 -14.07 18.72
N LYS A 90 -15.07 -12.83 18.92
CA LYS A 90 -14.23 -12.45 20.06
C LYS A 90 -14.94 -12.65 21.41
N GLN A 91 -16.25 -12.40 21.47
CA GLN A 91 -17.04 -12.50 22.71
C GLN A 91 -17.48 -13.93 23.03
N ARG A 92 -17.78 -14.73 22.00
CA ARG A 92 -18.40 -16.06 22.16
C ARG A 92 -17.41 -17.21 22.05
N THR A 93 -16.17 -16.94 21.67
CA THR A 93 -15.09 -17.93 21.60
C THR A 93 -13.91 -17.51 22.46
N ARG A 94 -12.93 -18.41 22.62
CA ARG A 94 -11.64 -18.08 23.25
C ARG A 94 -10.57 -17.67 22.23
N ALA A 95 -10.97 -17.45 20.98
CA ALA A 95 -10.02 -17.14 19.92
C ALA A 95 -9.31 -15.81 20.18
N SER A 96 -8.02 -15.77 19.86
CA SER A 96 -7.30 -14.50 19.75
C SER A 96 -7.81 -13.72 18.54
N LEU A 97 -7.90 -12.39 18.66
CA LEU A 97 -8.27 -11.50 17.57
C LEU A 97 -7.08 -10.58 17.25
N VAL A 98 -6.52 -10.77 16.05
CA VAL A 98 -5.51 -9.87 15.48
C VAL A 98 -6.17 -9.00 14.42
N VAL A 99 -6.02 -7.68 14.54
CA VAL A 99 -6.48 -6.71 13.54
C VAL A 99 -5.28 -6.08 12.86
N ALA A 100 -5.11 -6.36 11.57
CA ALA A 100 -3.98 -5.88 10.81
C ALA A 100 -4.33 -4.66 9.94
N ILE A 101 -3.52 -3.61 10.03
CA ILE A 101 -3.70 -2.35 9.31
C ILE A 101 -3.00 -2.45 7.94
N HIS A 102 -3.56 -3.27 7.04
CA HIS A 102 -3.08 -3.40 5.66
C HIS A 102 -3.48 -2.21 4.78
N GLU A 103 -4.53 -1.49 5.19
CA GLU A 103 -5.06 -0.30 4.54
C GLU A 103 -5.61 0.65 5.62
N TYR A 104 -6.11 1.83 5.22
CA TYR A 104 -6.71 2.80 6.15
C TYR A 104 -8.25 2.85 6.08
N PHE A 105 -8.90 1.81 5.59
CA PHE A 105 -10.37 1.66 5.56
C PHE A 105 -10.95 1.75 6.97
N LEU A 106 -10.30 1.16 7.98
CA LEU A 106 -10.72 1.29 9.38
C LEU A 106 -10.62 2.74 9.87
N VAL A 107 -9.81 3.59 9.24
CA VAL A 107 -9.66 5.02 9.60
C VAL A 107 -10.65 5.90 8.84
N CYS A 108 -10.90 5.59 7.57
CA CYS A 108 -11.75 6.36 6.65
C CYS A 108 -12.27 5.46 5.51
N PRO A 109 -13.53 5.61 5.05
CA PRO A 109 -14.03 4.89 3.87
C PRO A 109 -13.18 5.13 2.60
N SER A 110 -12.59 6.33 2.47
CA SER A 110 -11.53 6.62 1.49
C SER A 110 -10.22 6.00 2.00
N HIS A 111 -10.11 4.68 1.87
CA HIS A 111 -9.04 3.84 2.42
C HIS A 111 -7.61 4.19 1.96
N PHE A 112 -7.46 5.03 0.94
CA PHE A 112 -6.18 5.63 0.52
C PHE A 112 -5.87 6.98 1.20
N LEU A 113 -6.76 7.47 2.07
CA LEU A 113 -6.69 8.77 2.74
C LEU A 113 -6.58 9.96 1.78
N LEU A 114 -7.12 9.81 0.56
CA LEU A 114 -7.30 10.90 -0.39
C LEU A 114 -8.62 11.60 -0.10
N ASP A 115 -8.64 12.92 -0.16
CA ASP A 115 -9.87 13.71 -0.01
C ASP A 115 -10.70 13.73 -1.30
N ASN A 116 -11.80 14.49 -1.28
CA ASN A 116 -12.71 14.64 -2.40
C ASN A 116 -12.07 15.33 -3.63
N LYS A 117 -10.85 15.86 -3.51
CA LYS A 117 -10.04 16.39 -4.61
C LYS A 117 -8.94 15.43 -5.06
N GLY A 118 -8.90 14.22 -4.49
CA GLY A 118 -7.87 13.23 -4.78
C GLY A 118 -6.52 13.52 -4.12
N GLN A 119 -6.45 14.44 -3.16
CA GLN A 119 -5.21 14.81 -2.48
C GLN A 119 -5.10 14.11 -1.14
N TYR A 120 -3.88 13.70 -0.75
CA TYR A 120 -3.67 13.13 0.57
C TYR A 120 -4.04 14.13 1.67
N CYS A 121 -4.96 13.74 2.55
CA CYS A 121 -5.56 14.66 3.52
C CYS A 121 -4.84 14.67 4.88
N GLY A 122 -4.02 13.67 5.19
CA GLY A 122 -3.31 13.57 6.46
C GLY A 122 -4.19 13.39 7.69
N ILE A 123 -5.45 12.95 7.52
CA ILE A 123 -6.43 12.79 8.60
C ILE A 123 -6.69 14.15 9.29
N PRO A 124 -7.40 15.08 8.63
CA PRO A 124 -7.64 16.42 9.17
C PRO A 124 -8.70 16.40 10.29
N SER A 125 -9.14 17.58 10.71
CA SER A 125 -10.22 17.73 11.70
C SER A 125 -11.48 16.94 11.30
N ILE A 126 -12.27 16.55 12.31
CA ILE A 126 -13.56 15.86 12.13
C ILE A 126 -14.50 16.65 11.22
N SER A 127 -14.56 17.98 11.37
CA SER A 127 -15.38 18.85 10.52
C SER A 127 -14.98 18.75 9.05
N ARG A 128 -13.69 18.84 8.74
CA ARG A 128 -13.19 18.71 7.35
C ARG A 128 -13.44 17.31 6.79
N CYS A 129 -13.26 16.26 7.61
CA CYS A 129 -13.55 14.90 7.20
C CYS A 129 -15.03 14.70 6.85
N ASN A 130 -15.97 15.21 7.67
CA ASN A 130 -17.40 15.10 7.38
C ASN A 130 -17.79 15.86 6.10
N THR A 131 -17.30 17.09 5.91
CA THR A 131 -17.51 17.82 4.65
C THR A 131 -16.97 17.03 3.46
N CYS A 132 -15.77 16.47 3.59
CA CYS A 132 -15.15 15.66 2.54
C CYS A 132 -15.98 14.41 2.20
N LEU A 133 -16.50 13.69 3.20
CA LEU A 133 -17.25 12.45 3.00
C LEU A 133 -18.61 12.69 2.31
N SER A 134 -19.28 13.80 2.64
CA SER A 134 -20.57 14.17 2.02
C SER A 134 -20.49 14.24 0.50
N ASP A 135 -19.40 14.82 -0.03
CA ASP A 135 -19.21 15.05 -1.46
C ASP A 135 -18.11 14.16 -2.06
N HIS A 136 -17.75 13.05 -1.40
CA HIS A 136 -16.65 12.21 -1.84
C HIS A 136 -17.03 11.42 -3.10
N PRO A 137 -16.30 11.55 -4.22
CA PRO A 137 -16.68 10.92 -5.49
C PRO A 137 -16.32 9.42 -5.57
N ASP A 138 -15.44 8.95 -4.69
CA ASP A 138 -14.98 7.55 -4.68
C ASP A 138 -16.11 6.53 -4.48
N GLY A 139 -16.08 5.49 -5.31
CA GLY A 139 -17.08 4.44 -5.35
C GLY A 139 -17.12 3.58 -4.08
N PHE A 140 -15.99 3.39 -3.37
CA PHE A 140 -15.97 2.64 -2.11
C PHE A 140 -16.61 3.41 -0.97
N VAL A 141 -16.37 4.73 -0.92
CA VAL A 141 -17.09 5.59 0.03
C VAL A 141 -18.59 5.47 -0.21
N SER A 142 -19.02 5.52 -1.48
CA SER A 142 -20.43 5.35 -1.83
C SER A 142 -20.99 3.96 -1.54
N LEU A 143 -20.21 2.91 -1.75
CA LEU A 143 -20.58 1.53 -1.46
C LEU A 143 -20.87 1.30 0.02
N THR A 144 -20.08 1.91 0.91
CA THR A 144 -20.25 1.75 2.37
C THR A 144 -21.40 2.57 2.95
N GLY A 145 -21.81 3.66 2.28
CA GLY A 145 -22.96 4.49 2.64
C GLY A 145 -22.81 5.38 3.88
N GLU A 146 -21.88 5.12 4.80
CA GLU A 146 -21.64 5.96 5.98
C GLU A 146 -20.88 7.25 5.60
N ARG A 147 -21.42 8.40 6.00
CA ARG A 147 -20.91 9.74 5.67
C ARG A 147 -20.46 10.53 6.89
N SER A 148 -20.60 9.97 8.09
CA SER A 148 -20.06 10.50 9.33
C SER A 148 -18.75 9.80 9.68
N ILE A 149 -17.65 10.55 9.65
CA ILE A 149 -16.33 10.05 10.07
C ILE A 149 -16.33 9.66 11.56
N VAL A 150 -17.18 10.30 12.36
CA VAL A 150 -17.31 10.02 13.80
C VAL A 150 -17.90 8.62 13.97
N ARG A 151 -19.05 8.34 13.34
CA ARG A 151 -19.68 7.01 13.41
C ARG A 151 -18.78 5.93 12.83
N TRP A 152 -18.12 6.23 11.72
CA TRP A 152 -17.16 5.31 11.10
C TRP A 152 -16.05 4.91 12.07
N ARG A 153 -15.44 5.90 12.72
CA ARG A 153 -14.35 5.66 13.68
C ARG A 153 -14.86 5.07 14.99
N GLU A 154 -16.02 5.45 15.50
CA GLU A 154 -16.62 4.78 16.67
C GLU A 154 -16.82 3.29 16.40
N MET A 155 -17.45 2.96 15.27
CA MET A 155 -17.73 1.58 14.84
C MET A 155 -16.46 0.72 14.74
N TRP A 156 -15.41 1.20 14.04
CA TRP A 156 -14.16 0.45 13.91
C TRP A 156 -13.29 0.51 15.16
N GLY A 157 -13.40 1.60 15.92
CA GLY A 157 -12.76 1.77 17.22
C GLY A 157 -13.18 0.68 18.20
N GLU A 158 -14.45 0.29 18.23
CA GLU A 158 -14.93 -0.86 19.03
C GLU A 158 -14.17 -2.15 18.73
N LEU A 159 -13.99 -2.48 17.43
CA LEU A 159 -13.25 -3.67 17.02
C LEU A 159 -11.77 -3.58 17.41
N LEU A 160 -11.15 -2.43 17.16
CA LEU A 160 -9.75 -2.20 17.50
C LEU A 160 -9.52 -2.36 19.01
N HIS A 161 -10.40 -1.83 19.86
CA HIS A 161 -10.28 -1.98 21.31
C HIS A 161 -10.47 -3.43 21.78
N ALA A 162 -11.36 -4.19 21.14
CA ALA A 162 -11.60 -5.60 21.46
C ALA A 162 -10.49 -6.55 20.98
N ALA A 163 -9.64 -6.11 20.04
CA ALA A 163 -8.53 -6.91 19.52
C ALA A 163 -7.46 -7.17 20.60
N ASP A 164 -6.93 -8.39 20.61
CA ASP A 164 -5.78 -8.76 21.46
C ASP A 164 -4.48 -8.17 20.88
N GLU A 165 -4.40 -8.03 19.56
CA GLU A 165 -3.29 -7.37 18.87
C GLU A 165 -3.82 -6.48 17.76
N VAL A 166 -3.35 -5.23 17.72
CA VAL A 166 -3.45 -4.37 16.54
C VAL A 166 -2.07 -4.32 15.88
N ARG A 167 -1.98 -4.73 14.61
CA ARG A 167 -0.72 -4.89 13.89
C ARG A 167 -0.55 -3.82 12.82
N CYS A 168 0.54 -3.07 12.90
CA CYS A 168 0.96 -2.10 11.90
C CYS A 168 2.25 -2.57 11.21
N PHE A 169 2.48 -2.11 9.98
CA PHE A 169 3.61 -2.54 9.14
C PHE A 169 4.67 -1.45 8.91
N SER A 170 4.42 -0.23 9.39
CA SER A 170 5.34 0.90 9.34
C SER A 170 5.10 1.86 10.51
N LYS A 171 6.08 2.73 10.78
CA LYS A 171 5.95 3.77 11.81
C LYS A 171 4.87 4.78 11.40
N SER A 172 4.80 5.11 10.12
CA SER A 172 3.78 5.96 9.53
C SER A 172 2.37 5.41 9.75
N SER A 173 2.14 4.09 9.59
CA SER A 173 0.85 3.49 9.94
C SER A 173 0.49 3.63 11.41
N CYS A 174 1.45 3.44 12.34
CA CYS A 174 1.21 3.70 13.76
C CYS A 174 0.84 5.16 14.02
N THR A 175 1.56 6.12 13.41
CA THR A 175 1.31 7.55 13.56
C THR A 175 -0.08 7.95 13.04
N LEU A 176 -0.48 7.42 11.88
CA LEU A 176 -1.80 7.70 11.30
C LEU A 176 -2.92 7.04 12.09
N LEU A 177 -2.68 5.84 12.63
CA LEU A 177 -3.61 5.17 13.52
C LEU A 177 -3.79 5.96 14.83
N GLU A 178 -2.71 6.47 15.43
CA GLU A 178 -2.74 7.32 16.63
C GLU A 178 -3.53 8.61 16.39
N ARG A 179 -3.35 9.24 15.22
CA ARG A 179 -4.09 10.45 14.84
C ARG A 179 -5.59 10.19 14.69
N ALA A 180 -5.98 9.01 14.21
CA ALA A 180 -7.38 8.63 14.06
C ALA A 180 -8.01 8.15 15.39
N TYR A 181 -7.21 7.47 16.20
CA TYR A 181 -7.60 6.78 17.43
C TYR A 181 -6.54 7.04 18.52
N PRO A 182 -6.71 8.08 19.36
CA PRO A 182 -5.76 8.39 20.42
C PRO A 182 -5.48 7.18 21.34
N GLY A 183 -4.20 6.89 21.56
CA GLY A 183 -3.69 5.74 22.32
C GLY A 183 -3.54 4.45 21.50
N MET A 184 -4.15 4.35 20.33
CA MET A 184 -4.18 3.11 19.54
C MET A 184 -2.86 2.84 18.83
N GLY A 185 -2.21 3.87 18.28
CA GLY A 185 -0.94 3.73 17.57
C GLY A 185 0.20 3.36 18.51
N ALA A 186 0.16 3.85 19.76
CA ALA A 186 1.11 3.46 20.81
C ALA A 186 0.95 2.00 21.26
N ARG A 187 -0.29 1.47 21.24
CA ARG A 187 -0.60 0.07 21.55
C ARG A 187 -0.31 -0.87 20.38
N ALA A 188 -0.26 -0.35 19.15
CA ALA A 188 -0.07 -1.17 17.96
C ALA A 188 1.31 -1.81 17.94
N LYS A 189 1.35 -3.10 17.60
CA LYS A 189 2.57 -3.85 17.38
C LYS A 189 3.08 -3.59 15.97
N LEU A 190 4.31 -3.09 15.88
CA LEU A 190 5.01 -2.94 14.61
C LEU A 190 5.58 -4.30 14.17
N SER A 191 5.08 -4.83 13.07
CA SER A 191 5.51 -6.12 12.50
C SER A 191 5.59 -6.03 10.98
N PRO A 192 6.63 -5.39 10.41
CA PRO A 192 6.81 -5.22 8.97
C PRO A 192 6.80 -6.57 8.23
N HIS A 193 6.43 -6.57 6.96
CA HIS A 193 6.46 -7.79 6.15
C HIS A 193 7.88 -8.21 5.80
N TYR A 194 8.10 -9.53 5.75
CA TYR A 194 9.32 -10.10 5.20
C TYR A 194 9.20 -10.30 3.69
N MET A 195 10.27 -9.98 2.97
CA MET A 195 10.41 -10.20 1.54
C MET A 195 11.69 -10.96 1.24
N THR A 196 11.61 -11.90 0.29
CA THR A 196 12.81 -12.52 -0.27
C THR A 196 13.56 -11.44 -1.05
N PRO A 197 14.84 -11.19 -0.75
CA PRO A 197 15.60 -10.14 -1.42
C PRO A 197 15.87 -10.51 -2.89
N LEU A 198 15.76 -9.53 -3.76
CA LEU A 198 16.23 -9.60 -5.15
C LEU A 198 17.75 -9.45 -5.20
N ARG A 199 18.36 -9.89 -6.30
CA ARG A 199 19.79 -9.65 -6.53
C ARG A 199 20.07 -8.16 -6.76
N GLU A 200 21.28 -7.76 -6.42
CA GLU A 200 21.80 -6.43 -6.74
C GLU A 200 21.87 -6.21 -8.27
N VAL A 201 21.58 -4.98 -8.70
CA VAL A 201 21.70 -4.57 -10.10
C VAL A 201 23.03 -3.89 -10.35
N ARG A 202 23.50 -3.98 -11.60
CA ARG A 202 24.62 -3.17 -12.07
C ARG A 202 24.12 -1.81 -12.52
N ILE A 203 24.34 -0.79 -11.69
CA ILE A 203 24.05 0.60 -12.05
C ILE A 203 25.01 1.03 -13.18
N PRO A 204 24.50 1.65 -14.25
CA PRO A 204 25.35 2.14 -15.33
C PRO A 204 26.40 3.16 -14.86
N LYS A 205 27.55 3.18 -15.54
CA LYS A 205 28.59 4.19 -15.28
C LYS A 205 28.25 5.50 -15.98
N GLN A 206 28.63 6.61 -15.36
CA GLN A 206 28.57 7.95 -15.94
C GLN A 206 29.78 8.24 -16.86
N PRO A 207 29.63 9.13 -17.87
CA PRO A 207 28.41 9.85 -18.23
C PRO A 207 27.47 9.00 -19.07
N GLN A 208 26.16 9.12 -18.81
CA GLN A 208 25.12 8.61 -19.70
C GLN A 208 24.58 9.72 -20.60
N GLN A 209 24.05 9.35 -21.79
CA GLN A 209 23.32 10.30 -22.64
C GLN A 209 22.03 10.80 -21.96
N TYR A 210 21.35 9.91 -21.23
CA TYR A 210 20.14 10.22 -20.48
C TYR A 210 20.24 9.66 -19.06
N LEU A 211 19.81 10.45 -18.08
CA LEU A 211 19.42 9.93 -16.77
C LEU A 211 18.14 9.10 -16.94
N THR A 212 18.18 7.82 -16.57
CA THR A 212 17.01 6.94 -16.70
C THR A 212 16.38 6.66 -15.35
N ILE A 213 15.17 7.17 -15.15
CA ILE A 213 14.36 6.97 -13.96
C ILE A 213 13.49 5.72 -14.15
N GLY A 214 13.53 4.80 -13.19
CA GLY A 214 12.65 3.64 -13.13
C GLY A 214 11.44 3.90 -12.23
N VAL A 215 10.24 3.57 -12.69
CA VAL A 215 9.03 3.57 -11.86
C VAL A 215 8.41 2.18 -11.95
N ILE A 216 8.23 1.51 -10.81
CA ILE A 216 7.91 0.08 -10.78
C ILE A 216 6.45 -0.15 -10.36
N GLY A 217 5.72 -0.92 -11.15
CA GLY A 217 4.35 -1.36 -10.89
C GLY A 217 3.30 -0.75 -11.84
N SER A 218 2.05 -1.16 -11.66
CA SER A 218 0.89 -0.48 -12.26
C SER A 218 0.60 0.80 -11.48
N ILE A 219 0.78 1.96 -12.13
CA ILE A 219 0.72 3.30 -11.55
C ILE A 219 -0.66 3.90 -11.81
N SER A 220 -1.60 3.56 -10.95
CA SER A 220 -2.94 4.17 -10.89
C SER A 220 -2.93 5.53 -10.19
N HIS A 221 -4.04 6.26 -10.19
CA HIS A 221 -4.17 7.58 -9.55
C HIS A 221 -3.55 7.66 -8.14
N HIS A 222 -3.95 6.78 -7.22
CA HIS A 222 -3.44 6.79 -5.83
C HIS A 222 -1.95 6.41 -5.71
N LYS A 223 -1.39 5.78 -6.75
CA LYS A 223 0.05 5.49 -6.87
C LYS A 223 0.82 6.59 -7.60
N GLY A 224 0.17 7.71 -7.92
CA GLY A 224 0.84 8.90 -8.44
C GLY A 224 0.86 9.02 -9.95
N ALA A 225 -0.10 8.46 -10.69
CA ALA A 225 -0.16 8.59 -12.15
C ALA A 225 -0.10 10.07 -12.61
N GLY A 226 -0.83 10.95 -11.93
CA GLY A 226 -0.81 12.39 -12.20
C GLY A 226 0.53 13.07 -11.87
N VAL A 227 1.21 12.62 -10.80
CA VAL A 227 2.56 13.10 -10.43
C VAL A 227 3.56 12.71 -11.52
N LEU A 228 3.49 11.47 -12.00
CA LEU A 228 4.35 10.97 -13.06
C LEU A 228 4.12 11.70 -14.38
N SER A 229 2.86 11.94 -14.75
CA SER A 229 2.46 12.72 -15.93
C SER A 229 2.99 14.16 -15.84
N SER A 230 2.87 14.81 -14.68
CA SER A 230 3.40 16.17 -14.47
C SER A 230 4.93 16.23 -14.57
N LEU A 231 5.65 15.23 -14.03
CA LEU A 231 7.10 15.12 -14.18
C LEU A 231 7.50 14.91 -15.65
N ALA A 232 6.80 14.04 -16.37
CA ALA A 232 7.06 13.79 -17.78
C ALA A 232 6.85 15.05 -18.64
N GLU A 233 5.79 15.82 -18.37
CA GLU A 233 5.54 17.12 -18.98
C GLU A 233 6.69 18.10 -18.71
N ALA A 234 7.15 18.21 -17.46
CA ALA A 234 8.25 19.10 -17.10
C ALA A 234 9.56 18.73 -17.82
N ILE A 235 9.88 17.44 -17.90
CA ILE A 235 11.06 16.94 -18.65
C ILE A 235 10.96 17.31 -20.13
N HIS A 236 9.80 17.10 -20.74
CA HIS A 236 9.56 17.41 -22.15
C HIS A 236 9.71 18.93 -22.42
N GLN A 237 9.07 19.77 -21.60
CA GLN A 237 9.07 21.22 -21.77
C GLN A 237 10.46 21.85 -21.75
N VAL A 238 11.36 21.35 -20.88
CA VAL A 238 12.72 21.89 -20.77
C VAL A 238 13.75 21.12 -21.62
N GLY A 239 13.33 20.06 -22.31
CA GLY A 239 14.22 19.21 -23.10
C GLY A 239 15.35 18.58 -22.27
N ALA A 240 15.07 18.23 -21.01
CA ALA A 240 16.10 17.67 -20.13
C ALA A 240 16.57 16.29 -20.65
N PRO A 241 17.85 15.93 -20.50
CA PRO A 241 18.36 14.60 -20.85
C PRO A 241 17.95 13.57 -19.79
N VAL A 242 16.64 13.44 -19.56
CA VAL A 242 16.03 12.55 -18.58
C VAL A 242 14.94 11.75 -19.30
N ARG A 243 14.85 10.46 -19.00
CA ARG A 243 13.77 9.60 -19.48
C ARG A 243 13.23 8.75 -18.34
N ILE A 244 11.99 8.31 -18.49
CA ILE A 244 11.26 7.52 -17.51
C ILE A 244 10.92 6.17 -18.13
N VAL A 245 11.24 5.10 -17.41
CA VAL A 245 10.83 3.74 -17.75
C VAL A 245 9.88 3.25 -16.67
N VAL A 246 8.62 3.06 -17.02
CA VAL A 246 7.61 2.44 -16.17
C VAL A 246 7.70 0.93 -16.38
N ILE A 247 8.25 0.23 -15.39
CA ILE A 247 8.23 -1.23 -15.34
C ILE A 247 6.83 -1.66 -14.90
N GLY A 248 5.93 -1.81 -15.86
CA GLY A 248 4.50 -1.88 -15.64
C GLY A 248 3.74 -0.97 -16.60
N ASN A 249 2.70 -0.33 -16.07
CA ASN A 249 1.80 0.55 -16.82
C ASN A 249 1.44 1.80 -16.03
N VAL A 250 1.03 2.88 -16.71
CA VAL A 250 0.58 4.13 -16.08
C VAL A 250 -0.83 4.51 -16.53
N ASP A 251 -1.71 4.80 -15.57
CA ASP A 251 -3.10 5.21 -15.84
C ASP A 251 -3.21 6.74 -16.00
N ALA A 252 -2.32 7.34 -16.80
CA ALA A 252 -2.32 8.76 -17.12
C ALA A 252 -1.62 9.02 -18.46
N PRO A 253 -2.05 10.05 -19.23
CA PRO A 253 -1.37 10.41 -20.46
C PRO A 253 0.06 10.89 -20.16
N CYS A 254 1.03 10.37 -20.91
CA CYS A 254 2.44 10.74 -20.81
C CYS A 254 3.03 10.90 -22.22
N HIS A 255 4.03 11.76 -22.36
CA HIS A 255 4.78 11.92 -23.63
C HIS A 255 5.61 10.67 -23.92
N SER A 256 5.39 10.03 -25.08
CA SER A 256 6.11 8.81 -25.48
C SER A 256 7.60 9.04 -25.73
N GLU A 257 8.02 10.29 -25.96
CA GLU A 257 9.43 10.67 -26.06
C GLU A 257 10.15 10.64 -24.70
N VAL A 258 9.40 10.78 -23.61
CA VAL A 258 9.93 10.80 -22.24
C VAL A 258 9.66 9.49 -21.50
N VAL A 259 8.48 8.90 -21.68
CA VAL A 259 7.99 7.76 -20.90
C VAL A 259 7.88 6.51 -21.76
N THR A 260 8.47 5.41 -21.31
CA THR A 260 8.33 4.07 -21.89
C THR A 260 7.69 3.12 -20.88
N GLU A 261 6.58 2.48 -21.25
CA GLU A 261 5.97 1.40 -20.47
C GLU A 261 6.49 0.03 -20.95
N THR A 262 6.89 -0.84 -20.02
CA THR A 262 7.32 -2.21 -20.36
C THR A 262 6.17 -3.21 -20.40
N GLY A 263 5.02 -2.86 -19.80
CA GLY A 263 3.93 -3.79 -19.53
C GLY A 263 4.17 -4.66 -18.29
N PRO A 264 3.33 -5.68 -18.07
CA PRO A 264 3.42 -6.59 -16.93
C PRO A 264 4.77 -7.28 -16.80
N TYR A 265 5.19 -7.57 -15.57
CA TYR A 265 6.47 -8.20 -15.26
C TYR A 265 6.33 -9.23 -14.14
N GLU A 266 7.22 -10.20 -14.12
CA GLU A 266 7.44 -11.09 -12.98
C GLU A 266 8.48 -10.48 -12.04
N GLN A 267 8.26 -10.63 -10.73
CA GLN A 267 9.09 -10.00 -9.70
C GLN A 267 10.59 -10.35 -9.85
N ASP A 268 10.90 -11.61 -10.20
CA ASP A 268 12.27 -12.11 -10.36
C ASP A 268 13.00 -11.53 -11.59
N ASP A 269 12.27 -10.95 -12.54
CA ASP A 269 12.84 -10.31 -13.73
C ASP A 269 13.18 -8.84 -13.51
N LEU A 270 12.73 -8.22 -12.41
CA LEU A 270 12.99 -6.81 -12.10
C LEU A 270 14.47 -6.41 -12.27
N PRO A 271 15.45 -7.15 -11.70
CA PRO A 271 16.86 -6.79 -11.86
C PRO A 271 17.32 -6.75 -13.33
N LYS A 272 16.81 -7.69 -14.16
CA LYS A 272 17.16 -7.74 -15.59
C LYS A 272 16.56 -6.58 -16.35
N ILE A 273 15.31 -6.20 -16.03
CA ILE A 273 14.63 -5.07 -16.67
C ILE A 273 15.33 -3.75 -16.31
N VAL A 274 15.68 -3.57 -15.03
CA VAL A 274 16.43 -2.41 -14.54
C VAL A 274 17.74 -2.23 -15.32
N GLU A 275 18.53 -3.30 -15.44
CA GLU A 275 19.81 -3.27 -16.18
C GLU A 275 19.61 -3.06 -17.69
N LYS A 276 18.63 -3.75 -18.31
CA LYS A 276 18.32 -3.63 -19.74
C LYS A 276 18.00 -2.18 -20.14
N HIS A 277 17.24 -1.49 -19.30
CA HIS A 277 16.85 -0.11 -19.55
C HIS A 277 17.86 0.91 -19.03
N GLY A 278 18.92 0.46 -18.35
CA GLY A 278 19.94 1.34 -17.79
C GLY A 278 19.36 2.29 -16.73
N ILE A 279 18.38 1.83 -15.95
CA ILE A 279 17.78 2.59 -14.87
C ILE A 279 18.85 2.82 -13.79
N SER A 280 19.06 4.07 -13.41
CA SER A 280 20.05 4.48 -12.40
C SER A 280 19.44 5.05 -11.12
N ILE A 281 18.19 5.51 -11.18
CA ILE A 281 17.40 5.99 -10.04
C ILE A 281 16.00 5.40 -10.14
N ALA A 282 15.44 4.93 -9.03
CA ALA A 282 14.02 4.61 -8.93
C ALA A 282 13.24 5.77 -8.31
N PHE A 283 12.01 5.98 -8.81
CA PHE A 283 11.07 6.96 -8.27
C PHE A 283 9.77 6.28 -7.86
N LEU A 284 9.31 6.57 -6.64
CA LEU A 284 8.01 6.18 -6.12
C LEU A 284 7.07 7.40 -6.03
N PRO A 285 6.18 7.61 -7.04
CA PRO A 285 5.28 8.77 -7.10
C PRO A 285 4.04 8.66 -6.20
N SER A 286 3.94 7.62 -5.37
CA SER A 286 2.74 7.26 -4.61
C SER A 286 2.25 8.42 -3.74
N ILE A 287 1.02 8.88 -4.01
CA ILE A 287 0.32 9.92 -3.23
C ILE A 287 -0.54 9.34 -2.11
N CYS A 288 -0.69 8.02 -2.07
CA CYS A 288 -1.23 7.30 -0.93
C CYS A 288 -0.12 7.07 0.09
N PRO A 289 -0.33 7.32 1.39
CA PRO A 289 0.57 6.78 2.39
C PRO A 289 0.47 5.25 2.33
N GLU A 290 1.54 4.54 1.96
CA GLU A 290 1.49 3.08 1.97
C GLU A 290 1.60 2.58 3.41
N THR A 291 0.94 1.47 3.74
CA THR A 291 1.06 0.83 5.06
C THR A 291 2.36 0.03 5.16
N PHE A 292 2.73 -0.59 4.04
CA PHE A 292 4.01 -1.22 3.75
C PHE A 292 4.26 -1.13 2.24
N SER A 293 5.45 -0.70 1.83
CA SER A 293 5.80 -0.56 0.41
C SER A 293 6.63 -1.74 -0.06
N PHE A 294 5.99 -2.71 -0.73
CA PHE A 294 6.70 -3.85 -1.34
C PHE A 294 7.71 -3.39 -2.39
N VAL A 295 7.31 -2.45 -3.24
CA VAL A 295 8.17 -1.91 -4.30
C VAL A 295 9.39 -1.19 -3.73
N ALA A 296 9.25 -0.42 -2.65
CA ALA A 296 10.40 0.23 -2.02
C ALA A 296 11.42 -0.80 -1.48
N HIS A 297 10.95 -1.94 -0.95
CA HIS A 297 11.82 -3.02 -0.48
C HIS A 297 12.47 -3.81 -1.64
N GLU A 298 11.79 -3.96 -2.78
CA GLU A 298 12.39 -4.51 -4.01
C GLU A 298 13.54 -3.63 -4.51
N ILE A 299 13.30 -2.31 -4.58
CA ILE A 299 14.30 -1.32 -4.99
C ILE A 299 15.50 -1.34 -4.04
N LEU A 300 15.25 -1.35 -2.73
CA LEU A 300 16.28 -1.47 -1.71
C LEU A 300 17.11 -2.75 -1.88
N SER A 301 16.47 -3.89 -2.11
CA SER A 301 17.16 -5.18 -2.32
C SER A 301 18.08 -5.15 -3.54
N MET A 302 17.67 -4.43 -4.59
CA MET A 302 18.49 -4.23 -5.79
C MET A 302 19.64 -3.22 -5.58
N LYS A 303 19.69 -2.51 -4.43
CA LYS A 303 20.60 -1.37 -4.15
C LYS A 303 20.50 -0.23 -5.16
N LEU A 304 19.30 0.00 -5.68
CA LEU A 304 19.04 1.10 -6.59
C LEU A 304 18.73 2.38 -5.78
N PRO A 305 19.36 3.54 -6.08
CA PRO A 305 19.01 4.82 -5.45
C PRO A 305 17.53 5.12 -5.60
N LEU A 306 16.92 5.63 -4.53
CA LEU A 306 15.46 5.74 -4.45
C LEU A 306 15.03 7.14 -4.03
N ILE A 307 14.20 7.77 -4.85
CA ILE A 307 13.46 8.99 -4.51
C ILE A 307 11.96 8.69 -4.33
N CYS A 308 11.33 9.27 -3.32
CA CYS A 308 9.88 9.16 -3.13
C CYS A 308 9.26 10.46 -2.61
N LEU A 309 7.92 10.52 -2.63
CA LEU A 309 7.18 11.57 -1.92
C LEU A 309 7.20 11.33 -0.41
N ASP A 310 7.06 12.40 0.38
CA ASP A 310 7.07 12.32 1.85
C ASP A 310 5.75 11.79 2.44
N LEU A 311 5.44 10.52 2.19
CA LEU A 311 4.20 9.87 2.61
C LEU A 311 4.47 8.42 3.05
N GLY A 312 3.77 7.99 4.10
CA GLY A 312 3.63 6.58 4.46
C GLY A 312 4.92 5.78 4.67
N ALA A 313 4.78 4.46 4.56
CA ALA A 313 5.87 3.50 4.73
C ALA A 313 7.00 3.68 3.71
N GLN A 314 6.68 4.14 2.49
CA GLN A 314 7.68 4.39 1.47
C GLN A 314 8.68 5.47 1.93
N ALA A 315 8.20 6.56 2.52
CA ALA A 315 9.07 7.61 3.05
C ALA A 315 9.79 7.21 4.34
N ASP A 316 9.15 6.40 5.20
CA ASP A 316 9.83 5.82 6.36
C ASP A 316 11.08 5.01 5.94
N LEU A 317 10.95 4.20 4.88
CA LEU A 317 12.05 3.39 4.37
C LEU A 317 13.12 4.26 3.73
N VAL A 318 12.75 5.16 2.82
CA VAL A 318 13.70 5.99 2.06
C VAL A 318 14.57 6.85 2.98
N ARG A 319 14.02 7.40 4.06
CA ARG A 319 14.80 8.15 5.07
C ARG A 319 15.88 7.33 5.76
N SER A 320 15.75 6.01 5.77
CA SER A 320 16.74 5.12 6.37
C SER A 320 17.85 4.67 5.40
N LEU A 321 17.77 5.08 4.13
CA LEU A 321 18.71 4.68 3.09
C LEU A 321 19.81 5.73 2.91
N ASP A 322 21.05 5.28 2.76
CA ASP A 322 22.17 6.16 2.39
C ASP A 322 21.96 6.79 1.00
N ALA A 323 21.37 6.03 0.08
CA ALA A 323 20.99 6.47 -1.26
C ALA A 323 19.47 6.70 -1.38
N GLY A 324 18.90 7.37 -0.38
CA GLY A 324 17.49 7.75 -0.34
C GLY A 324 17.29 9.27 -0.47
N TYR A 325 16.24 9.69 -1.18
CA TYR A 325 15.86 11.10 -1.28
C TYR A 325 14.35 11.29 -1.07
N ILE A 326 13.98 12.23 -0.21
CA ILE A 326 12.58 12.64 -0.03
C ILE A 326 12.34 13.89 -0.86
N ALA A 327 11.47 13.79 -1.86
CA ALA A 327 11.08 14.90 -2.70
C ALA A 327 10.44 16.01 -1.85
N THR A 328 10.85 17.25 -2.12
CA THR A 328 10.39 18.43 -1.39
C THR A 328 8.97 18.82 -1.78
N ARG A 329 8.60 18.56 -3.05
CA ARG A 329 7.33 18.95 -3.66
C ARG A 329 6.85 17.87 -4.62
N GLN A 330 5.56 17.93 -4.97
CA GLN A 330 4.89 16.93 -5.82
C GLN A 330 4.66 17.43 -7.26
N ASP A 331 4.95 18.70 -7.55
CA ASP A 331 4.81 19.25 -8.90
C ASP A 331 5.99 18.85 -9.79
N GLY A 332 5.71 18.64 -11.09
CA GLY A 332 6.68 18.13 -12.06
C GLY A 332 8.00 18.90 -12.12
N PRO A 333 8.01 20.24 -12.23
CA PRO A 333 9.24 21.02 -12.28
C PRO A 333 10.10 20.84 -11.04
N SER A 334 9.50 20.94 -9.84
CA SER A 334 10.25 20.76 -8.58
C SER A 334 10.78 19.33 -8.44
N LEU A 335 10.00 18.33 -8.86
CA LEU A 335 10.45 16.93 -8.87
C LEU A 335 11.62 16.71 -9.82
N LEU A 336 11.61 17.34 -10.99
CA LEU A 336 12.74 17.27 -11.92
C LEU A 336 14.00 17.89 -11.29
N GLU A 337 13.87 19.03 -10.63
CA GLU A 337 14.98 19.66 -9.90
C GLU A 337 15.53 18.75 -8.79
N ASP A 338 14.65 18.16 -7.98
CA ASP A 338 15.01 17.21 -6.92
C ASP A 338 15.73 15.97 -7.49
N ILE A 339 15.24 15.41 -8.60
CA ILE A 339 15.86 14.25 -9.25
C ILE A 339 17.26 14.59 -9.78
N LEU A 340 17.43 15.73 -10.44
CA LEU A 340 18.73 16.17 -10.95
C LEU A 340 19.70 16.52 -9.81
N ALA A 341 19.21 17.08 -8.71
CA ALA A 341 20.00 17.31 -7.51
C ALA A 341 20.45 15.98 -6.87
N PHE A 342 19.54 15.00 -6.81
CA PHE A 342 19.83 13.68 -6.28
C PHE A 342 20.84 12.91 -7.15
N ASP A 343 20.69 12.91 -8.48
CA ASP A 343 21.68 12.30 -9.39
C ASP A 343 23.08 12.89 -9.20
N ARG A 344 23.18 14.22 -9.07
CA ARG A 344 24.46 14.89 -8.78
C ARG A 344 25.07 14.48 -7.43
N SER A 345 24.25 14.28 -6.40
CA SER A 345 24.76 13.89 -5.08
C SER A 345 25.28 12.44 -5.04
N LEU A 346 24.75 11.56 -5.90
CA LEU A 346 25.23 10.19 -6.08
C LEU A 346 26.57 10.11 -6.83
N HIS A 347 26.95 11.18 -7.53
CA HIS A 347 28.14 11.25 -8.36
C HIS A 347 28.99 12.50 -8.04
N PRO A 348 29.57 12.59 -6.82
CA PRO A 348 30.36 13.75 -6.43
C PRO A 348 31.56 13.97 -7.38
N LEU A 349 31.74 15.22 -7.79
CA LEU A 349 32.82 15.61 -8.69
C LEU A 349 34.18 15.32 -8.06
N SER A 350 35.00 14.52 -8.74
CA SER A 350 36.42 14.36 -8.39
C SER A 350 37.21 15.51 -8.98
N LEU A 351 37.52 16.52 -8.15
CA LEU A 351 38.31 17.68 -8.56
C LEU A 351 39.78 17.47 -8.20
N LYS A 352 40.69 17.74 -9.15
CA LYS A 352 42.12 17.86 -8.90
C LYS A 352 42.51 19.32 -9.10
N VAL A 353 43.09 19.93 -8.08
CA VAL A 353 43.64 21.29 -8.16
C VAL A 353 45.15 21.17 -8.21
N ILE A 354 45.78 21.81 -9.21
CA ILE A 354 47.22 21.98 -9.28
C ILE A 354 47.52 23.46 -9.02
N SER A 355 48.49 23.72 -8.13
CA SER A 355 48.95 25.08 -7.79
C SER A 355 49.83 25.66 -8.87
#